data_AF-Q1Q6P4-F1
#
_entry.id   AF-Q1Q6P4-F1
#
_cell.length_a   1.000
_cell.length_b   1.000
_cell.length_c   1.000
_cell.angle_alpha   90.00
_cell.angle_beta   90.00
_cell.angle_gamma   90.00
#
_symmetry.space_group_name_H-M   'P 1'
#
loop_
_entity.id
_entity.type
_entity.pdbx_description
1 polymer ?
#
loop_
_entity_poly.entity_id
_entity_poly.type
_entity_poly.pdbx_seq_one_letter_code
_entity_poly.pdbx_strand_id
1 'polypeptide(L)'
;MRHLGEALDKVRKMEYARLSGKERSYIKGQKYTLLSNRENLTLDGRKALKKLLMANKRLNTAYLLKESFGQLWSYKTGGWSRKFFDNWKESLKWQRLKPYEKFAEMIEKHCDGIAAYSRPENKVPLGFVEGLK
;
A
#
# COMPACT_ATOMS: atom_id res chain seq x y z
N MET A 1 2.01 6.12 -1.71
CA MET A 1 0.80 5.95 -0.87
C MET A 1 -0.51 5.88 -1.65
N ARG A 2 -0.75 6.71 -2.69
CA ARG A 2 -2.00 6.70 -3.47
C ARG A 2 -2.41 5.31 -3.99
N HIS A 3 -1.51 4.58 -4.64
CA HIS A 3 -1.81 3.23 -5.17
C HIS A 3 -2.18 2.20 -4.09
N LEU A 4 -1.62 2.32 -2.88
CA LEU A 4 -1.98 1.46 -1.75
C LEU A 4 -3.38 1.81 -1.22
N GLY A 5 -3.74 3.09 -1.18
CA GLY A 5 -5.11 3.53 -0.90
C GLY A 5 -6.12 3.02 -1.93
N GLU A 6 -5.76 3.03 -3.22
CA GLU A 6 -6.58 2.45 -4.28
C GLU A 6 -6.74 0.92 -4.12
N ALA A 7 -5.69 0.22 -3.70
CA ALA A 7 -5.76 -1.20 -3.37
C ALA A 7 -6.73 -1.47 -2.20
N LEU A 8 -6.70 -0.65 -1.15
CA LEU A 8 -7.64 -0.74 -0.03
C LEU A 8 -9.09 -0.45 -0.46
N ASP A 9 -9.32 0.56 -1.31
CA ASP A 9 -10.68 0.83 -1.83
C ASP A 9 -11.20 -0.32 -2.72
N LYS A 10 -10.32 -0.98 -3.48
CA LYS A 10 -10.69 -2.20 -4.23
C LYS A 10 -11.11 -3.32 -3.29
N VAL A 11 -10.37 -3.58 -2.21
CA VAL A 11 -10.76 -4.57 -1.19
C VAL A 11 -12.11 -4.20 -0.56
N ARG A 12 -12.30 -2.93 -0.18
CA ARG A 12 -13.58 -2.43 0.35
C ARG A 12 -14.74 -2.69 -0.60
N LYS A 13 -14.58 -2.44 -1.90
CA LYS A 13 -15.62 -2.70 -2.92
C LYS A 13 -15.91 -4.19 -3.08
N MET A 14 -14.89 -5.03 -3.06
CA MET A 14 -15.05 -6.49 -3.11
C MET A 14 -15.83 -7.01 -1.89
N GLU A 15 -15.50 -6.53 -0.70
CA GLU A 15 -16.21 -6.90 0.53
C GLU A 15 -17.64 -6.35 0.54
N TYR A 16 -17.85 -5.12 0.07
CA TYR A 16 -19.20 -4.57 -0.10
C TYR A 16 -20.09 -5.38 -1.04
N ALA A 17 -19.51 -5.94 -2.11
CA ALA A 17 -20.21 -6.79 -3.05
C ALA A 17 -20.52 -8.19 -2.49
N ARG A 18 -19.71 -8.67 -1.53
CA ARG A 18 -19.91 -9.97 -0.86
C ARG A 18 -20.93 -9.93 0.26
N LEU A 19 -21.03 -8.81 0.97
CA LEU A 19 -21.93 -8.67 2.12
C LEU A 19 -23.36 -8.34 1.67
N SER A 20 -24.35 -8.84 2.43
CA SER A 20 -25.77 -8.52 2.28
C SER A 20 -26.36 -7.99 3.59
N GLY A 21 -27.52 -7.35 3.52
CA GLY A 21 -28.26 -6.91 4.71
C GLY A 21 -27.49 -5.97 5.63
N LYS A 22 -27.55 -6.24 6.94
CA LYS A 22 -27.00 -5.36 8.00
C LYS A 22 -25.48 -5.19 7.92
N GLU A 23 -24.74 -6.21 7.48
CA GLU A 23 -23.28 -6.14 7.37
C GLU A 23 -22.81 -5.14 6.29
N ARG A 24 -23.58 -5.03 5.21
CA ARG A 24 -23.32 -4.09 4.11
C ARG A 24 -23.45 -2.63 4.54
N SER A 25 -24.32 -2.35 5.54
CA SER A 25 -24.51 -1.00 6.08
C SER A 25 -23.25 -0.44 6.74
N TYR A 26 -22.41 -1.29 7.34
CA TYR A 26 -21.17 -0.86 7.98
C TYR A 26 -20.10 -0.39 6.99
N ILE A 27 -20.11 -0.89 5.75
CA ILE A 27 -19.16 -0.47 4.70
C ILE A 27 -19.66 0.78 3.96
N LYS A 28 -20.97 0.98 3.86
CA LYS A 28 -21.58 2.11 3.15
C LYS A 28 -21.15 3.43 3.81
N GLY A 29 -20.67 4.38 3.01
CA GLY A 29 -20.24 5.71 3.48
C GLY A 29 -18.87 5.77 4.19
N GLN A 30 -18.25 4.63 4.53
CA GLN A 30 -16.99 4.61 5.30
C GLN A 30 -15.70 4.72 4.44
N LYS A 31 -15.81 5.11 3.17
CA LYS A 31 -14.65 5.21 2.26
C LYS A 31 -13.59 6.16 2.82
N TYR A 32 -14.00 7.36 3.21
CA TYR A 32 -13.06 8.37 3.74
C TYR A 32 -12.46 7.93 5.07
N THR A 33 -13.25 7.32 5.95
CA THR A 33 -12.77 6.76 7.23
C THR A 33 -11.67 5.70 7.04
N LEU A 34 -11.78 4.86 6.01
CA LEU A 34 -10.78 3.83 5.68
C LEU A 34 -9.51 4.38 5.04
N LEU A 35 -9.65 5.41 4.19
CA LEU A 35 -8.52 5.95 3.42
C LEU A 35 -7.72 7.00 4.20
N SER A 36 -8.35 7.67 5.17
CA SER A 36 -7.67 8.58 6.08
C SER A 36 -6.62 7.87 6.92
N ASN A 37 -5.56 8.61 7.28
CA ASN A 37 -4.64 8.15 8.32
C ASN A 37 -5.37 8.16 9.67
N ARG A 38 -5.14 7.14 10.50
CA ARG A 38 -5.84 7.00 11.80
C ARG A 38 -5.70 8.24 12.69
N GLU A 39 -4.55 8.91 12.61
CA GLU A 39 -4.24 10.12 13.38
C GLU A 39 -5.19 11.28 13.03
N ASN A 40 -5.60 11.38 11.77
CA ASN A 40 -6.47 12.43 11.25
C ASN A 40 -7.97 12.16 11.47
N LEU A 41 -8.33 11.01 12.05
CA LEU A 41 -9.72 10.66 12.32
C LEU A 41 -10.21 11.30 13.62
N THR A 42 -11.41 11.88 13.56
CA THR A 42 -12.17 12.31 14.75
C THR A 42 -12.50 11.11 15.64
N LEU A 43 -12.90 11.37 16.89
CA LEU A 43 -13.29 10.32 17.84
C LEU A 43 -14.37 9.40 17.24
N ASP A 44 -15.40 9.96 16.61
CA ASP A 44 -16.48 9.21 15.99
C ASP A 44 -16.01 8.46 14.74
N GLY A 45 -15.11 9.05 13.95
CA GLY A 45 -14.46 8.36 12.84
C GLY A 45 -13.67 7.12 13.31
N ARG A 46 -12.94 7.23 14.42
CA ARG A 46 -12.20 6.09 15.02
C ARG A 46 -13.16 5.01 15.53
N LYS A 47 -14.28 5.38 16.17
CA LYS A 47 -15.31 4.44 16.62
C LYS A 47 -15.96 3.72 15.45
N ALA A 48 -16.33 4.44 14.40
CA ALA A 48 -16.91 3.89 13.18
C ALA A 48 -15.94 2.92 12.48
N LEU A 49 -14.67 3.33 12.36
CA LEU A 49 -13.60 2.48 11.83
C LEU A 49 -13.48 1.19 12.64
N LYS A 50 -13.39 1.27 13.97
CA LYS A 50 -13.26 0.10 14.84
C LYS A 50 -14.42 -0.88 14.64
N LYS A 51 -15.67 -0.38 14.60
CA LYS A 51 -16.86 -1.22 14.36
C LYS A 51 -16.79 -1.92 12.99
N LEU A 52 -16.40 -1.19 11.95
CA LEU A 52 -16.25 -1.72 10.60
C LEU A 52 -15.18 -2.83 10.53
N LEU A 53 -14.00 -2.59 11.08
CA LEU A 53 -12.90 -3.55 11.04
C LEU A 53 -13.19 -4.79 11.90
N MET A 54 -13.93 -4.64 12.99
CA MET A 54 -14.43 -5.79 13.77
C MET A 54 -15.40 -6.67 12.98
N ALA A 55 -16.26 -6.05 12.16
CA ALA A 55 -17.24 -6.76 11.35
C ALA A 55 -16.64 -7.41 10.09
N ASN A 56 -15.51 -6.91 9.57
CA ASN A 56 -14.89 -7.46 8.35
C ASN A 56 -13.40 -7.74 8.54
N LYS A 57 -13.07 -9.00 8.85
CA LYS A 57 -11.69 -9.46 9.08
C LYS A 57 -10.76 -9.20 7.88
N ARG A 58 -11.24 -9.40 6.65
CA ARG A 58 -10.40 -9.23 5.46
C ARG A 58 -10.06 -7.76 5.20
N LEU A 59 -11.04 -6.87 5.40
CA LEU A 59 -10.85 -5.43 5.35
C LEU A 59 -9.97 -4.93 6.50
N ASN A 60 -10.09 -5.53 7.69
CA ASN A 60 -9.19 -5.27 8.81
C ASN A 60 -7.74 -5.58 8.48
N THR A 61 -7.45 -6.77 7.94
CA THR A 61 -6.10 -7.13 7.52
C THR A 61 -5.56 -6.16 6.48
N ALA A 62 -6.35 -5.82 5.45
CA ALA A 62 -5.95 -4.85 4.43
C ALA A 62 -5.64 -3.47 5.06
N TYR A 63 -6.48 -3.00 5.98
CA TYR A 63 -6.27 -1.73 6.67
C TYR A 63 -4.95 -1.72 7.46
N LEU A 64 -4.68 -2.75 8.26
CA LEU A 64 -3.44 -2.87 9.05
C LEU A 64 -2.19 -2.93 8.16
N LEU A 65 -2.26 -3.62 7.03
CA LEU A 65 -1.19 -3.65 6.03
C LEU A 65 -0.92 -2.27 5.42
N LYS A 66 -1.96 -1.46 5.21
CA LYS A 66 -1.81 -0.07 4.73
C LYS A 66 -1.14 0.82 5.77
N GLU A 67 -1.54 0.71 7.03
CA GLU A 67 -0.96 1.52 8.12
C GLU A 67 0.50 1.16 8.38
N SER A 68 0.81 -0.14 8.46
CA SER A 68 2.20 -0.61 8.66
C SER A 68 3.13 -0.17 7.53
N PHE A 69 2.66 -0.22 6.27
CA PHE A 69 3.40 0.32 5.14
C PHE A 69 3.64 1.83 5.28
N GLY A 70 2.62 2.61 5.62
CA GLY A 70 2.73 4.06 5.75
C GLY A 70 3.70 4.49 6.85
N GLN A 71 3.64 3.84 8.01
CA GLN A 71 4.56 4.13 9.12
C GLN A 71 5.99 3.78 8.73
N LEU A 72 6.24 2.53 8.34
CA LEU A 72 7.60 2.02 8.19
C LEU A 72 8.29 2.50 6.91
N TRP A 73 7.55 2.90 5.88
CA TRP A 73 8.11 3.51 4.67
C TRP A 73 8.60 4.94 4.90
N SER A 74 7.94 5.69 5.81
CA SER A 74 8.27 7.10 6.09
C SER A 74 9.59 7.27 6.89
N TYR A 75 10.10 6.21 7.51
CA TYR A 75 11.26 6.25 8.41
C TYR A 75 12.61 5.82 7.78
N LYS A 76 12.71 5.58 6.47
CA LYS A 76 13.84 4.77 5.92
C LYS A 76 14.91 5.51 5.10
N THR A 77 16.16 5.35 5.54
CA THR A 77 17.41 5.40 4.75
C THR A 77 17.57 4.14 3.86
N GLY A 78 18.14 4.31 2.65
CA GLY A 78 17.96 3.42 1.50
C GLY A 78 18.20 1.90 1.65
N GLY A 79 19.03 1.45 2.58
CA GLY A 79 19.31 0.01 2.77
C GLY A 79 18.22 -0.75 3.53
N TRP A 80 17.56 -0.10 4.48
CA TRP A 80 16.56 -0.76 5.33
C TRP A 80 15.19 -0.90 4.65
N SER A 81 14.94 -0.15 3.56
CA SER A 81 13.67 -0.15 2.84
C SER A 81 13.39 -1.48 2.16
N ARG A 82 14.41 -2.12 1.58
CA ARG A 82 14.27 -3.42 0.89
C ARG A 82 13.85 -4.52 1.84
N LYS A 83 14.58 -4.69 2.95
CA LYS A 83 14.25 -5.69 3.99
C LYS A 83 12.86 -5.48 4.58
N PHE A 84 12.46 -4.21 4.77
CA PHE A 84 11.09 -3.92 5.22
C PHE A 84 10.04 -4.34 4.19
N PHE A 85 10.27 -3.97 2.92
CA PHE A 85 9.35 -4.31 1.83
C PHE A 85 9.21 -5.84 1.66
N ASP A 86 10.31 -6.59 1.76
CA ASP A 86 10.29 -8.05 1.70
C ASP A 86 9.47 -8.65 2.86
N ASN A 87 9.68 -8.18 4.10
CA ASN A 87 8.88 -8.61 5.26
C ASN A 87 7.39 -8.23 5.11
N TRP A 88 7.10 -7.07 4.55
CA TRP A 88 5.73 -6.64 4.28
C TRP A 88 5.06 -7.51 3.22
N LYS A 89 5.79 -7.90 2.15
CA LYS A 89 5.34 -8.87 1.15
C LYS A 89 5.01 -10.24 1.76
N GLU A 90 5.83 -10.73 2.69
CA GLU A 90 5.55 -11.97 3.40
C GLU A 90 4.20 -11.91 4.15
N SER A 91 3.86 -10.76 4.71
CA SER A 91 2.58 -10.54 5.39
C SER A 91 1.36 -10.59 4.45
N LEU A 92 1.55 -10.49 3.13
CA LEU A 92 0.50 -10.67 2.13
C LEU A 92 0.19 -12.14 1.82
N LYS A 93 1.12 -13.06 2.09
CA LYS A 93 0.95 -14.48 1.79
C LYS A 93 -0.30 -15.01 2.48
N TRP A 94 -1.05 -15.83 1.75
CA TRP A 94 -2.28 -16.47 2.22
C TRP A 94 -3.45 -15.53 2.54
N GLN A 95 -3.30 -14.20 2.40
CA GLN A 95 -4.38 -13.24 2.64
C GLN A 95 -5.36 -13.11 1.45
N ARG A 96 -5.00 -13.65 0.28
CA ARG A 96 -5.76 -13.56 -0.98
C ARG A 96 -6.14 -12.10 -1.30
N LEU A 97 -5.23 -11.17 -1.05
CA LEU A 97 -5.42 -9.73 -1.28
C LEU A 97 -4.82 -9.33 -2.64
N LYS A 98 -5.42 -9.81 -3.73
CA LYS A 98 -5.00 -9.51 -5.11
C LYS A 98 -4.69 -8.02 -5.37
N PRO A 99 -5.45 -7.04 -4.84
CA PRO A 99 -5.11 -5.63 -5.03
C PRO A 99 -3.76 -5.23 -4.39
N TYR A 100 -3.38 -5.85 -3.27
CA TYR A 100 -2.12 -5.60 -2.56
C TYR A 100 -0.95 -6.34 -3.22
N GLU A 101 -1.18 -7.55 -3.72
CA GLU A 101 -0.19 -8.30 -4.52
C GLU A 101 0.25 -7.48 -5.75
N LYS A 102 -0.72 -6.92 -6.49
CA LYS A 102 -0.44 -6.02 -7.63
C LYS A 102 0.31 -4.75 -7.22
N PHE A 103 0.00 -4.20 -6.05
CA PHE A 103 0.73 -3.05 -5.52
C PHE A 103 2.19 -3.44 -5.19
N ALA A 104 2.42 -4.60 -4.58
CA ALA A 104 3.76 -5.10 -4.29
C ALA A 104 4.59 -5.28 -5.57
N GLU A 105 4.03 -5.95 -6.59
CA GLU A 105 4.70 -6.14 -7.89
C GLU A 105 5.11 -4.81 -8.54
N MET A 106 4.27 -3.77 -8.42
CA MET A 106 4.57 -2.44 -8.93
C MET A 106 5.76 -1.80 -8.19
N ILE A 107 5.81 -1.92 -6.86
CA ILE A 107 6.93 -1.40 -6.06
C ILE A 107 8.23 -2.14 -6.40
N GLU A 108 8.17 -3.46 -6.54
CA GLU A 108 9.33 -4.30 -6.88
C GLU A 108 9.95 -3.90 -8.23
N LYS A 109 9.12 -3.74 -9.27
CA LYS A 109 9.56 -3.25 -10.58
C LYS A 109 10.23 -1.87 -10.53
N HIS A 110 9.68 -0.96 -9.72
CA HIS A 110 10.28 0.37 -9.57
C HIS A 110 11.61 0.33 -8.80
N CYS A 111 11.72 -0.51 -7.77
CA CYS A 111 12.98 -0.68 -7.05
C CYS A 111 14.07 -1.31 -7.94
N ASP A 112 13.74 -2.33 -8.73
CA ASP A 112 14.69 -2.97 -9.63
C ASP A 112 15.11 -2.05 -10.79
N GLY A 113 14.18 -1.24 -11.32
CA GLY A 113 14.47 -0.23 -12.34
C GLY A 113 15.41 0.88 -11.84
N ILE A 114 15.24 1.35 -10.60
CA ILE A 114 16.15 2.33 -9.99
C ILE A 114 17.53 1.72 -9.71
N ALA A 115 17.58 0.47 -9.25
CA ALA A 115 18.83 -0.25 -9.01
C ALA A 115 19.59 -0.52 -10.32
N ALA A 116 18.89 -0.85 -11.41
CA ALA A 116 19.47 -1.02 -12.73
C ALA A 116 20.13 0.28 -13.23
N TYR A 117 19.49 1.44 -13.04
CA TYR A 117 20.04 2.74 -13.41
C TYR A 117 21.19 3.22 -12.49
N SER A 118 21.26 2.67 -11.27
CA SER A 118 22.30 3.00 -10.28
C SER A 118 23.60 2.20 -10.48
N ARG A 119 23.63 1.23 -11.41
CA ARG A 119 24.87 0.51 -11.76
C ARG A 119 25.83 1.45 -12.50
N PRO A 120 27.14 1.44 -12.17
CA PRO A 120 28.13 2.29 -12.83
C PRO A 120 28.17 2.10 -14.35
N GLU A 121 27.84 0.90 -14.84
CA GLU A 121 27.83 0.53 -16.26
C GLU A 121 26.75 1.29 -17.07
N ASN A 122 25.71 1.81 -16.41
CA ASN A 122 24.65 2.62 -17.05
C ASN A 122 24.87 4.12 -16.87
N LYS A 123 25.93 4.54 -16.16
CA LYS A 123 26.41 5.91 -16.22
C LYS A 123 27.29 6.03 -17.46
N VAL A 124 26.68 6.30 -18.61
CA VAL A 124 27.43 6.80 -19.77
C VAL A 124 28.25 8.00 -19.26
N PRO A 125 29.59 8.01 -19.39
CA PRO A 125 30.35 9.20 -19.07
C PRO A 125 29.84 10.32 -19.97
N LEU A 126 29.36 11.42 -19.38
CA LEU A 126 29.10 12.70 -20.05
C LEU A 126 30.43 13.37 -20.50
N GLY A 127 31.36 12.57 -21.03
CA GLY A 127 32.68 12.96 -21.51
C GLY A 127 32.99 12.36 -22.88
N PHE A 128 31.97 11.95 -23.65
CA PHE A 128 32.12 11.57 -25.06
C PHE A 128 31.23 12.43 -25.96
N VAL A 129 31.31 13.74 -25.75
CA VAL A 129 30.96 14.75 -26.76
C VAL A 129 32.13 15.72 -26.83
N GLU A 130 33.28 15.23 -27.28
CA GLU A 130 34.24 16.10 -27.95
C GLU A 130 34.09 15.91 -29.46
N GLY A 131 33.99 17.02 -30.19
CA GLY A 131 34.34 17.09 -31.60
C GLY A 131 33.24 16.70 -32.58
N LEU A 132 32.46 17.69 -33.01
CA LEU A 132 32.19 17.92 -34.44
C LEU A 132 31.70 19.36 -34.65
N LYS A 133 32.64 20.17 -35.17
CA LYS A 133 32.61 21.58 -35.60
C LYS A 133 32.75 22.68 -34.57
#